data_AF-A0A3L9MBZ0-F1
#
_entry.id   AF-A0A3L9MBZ0-F1
#
_cell.length_a   1.000
_cell.length_b   1.000
_cell.length_c   1.000
_cell.angle_alpha   90.00
_cell.angle_beta   90.00
_cell.angle_gamma   90.00
#
_symmetry.space_group_name_H-M   'P 1'
#
loop_
_entity.id
_entity.type
_entity.pdbx_description
1 polymer ?
#
loop_
_entity_poly.entity_id
_entity_poly.type
_entity_poly.pdbx_seq_one_letter_code
_entity_poly.pdbx_strand_id
1 'polypeptide(L)'
;MRTFNLINNVDQILGVLKLDLNLQNIHDISLEMIEKLDYFELLELFPAFYINENFKKIIHLIDSEGYYNIIDNSLEKIKETEKSLSIVHFIAYLIGLKFKAISFECHPPLFDDFIEIIDNKIIKHKAKLNTELNDNFSIKDSFGLFFIHDKEVALNIFTKFVISKLKKYDFDTLAIELIMSKDVIFHKIGINHIPNFDHSNYKDVSLLKNDDQLFIEKHELSKILREKEYFNADYPLSEYTEKDLLNTNTHFSNFNSFQNEFIEFLNREIGNRAYYNKINIGEIFIDNICNKIPKYDIYSLIHAKYILLIDIINHDKLKNRFIAFFIYQYEVDNLTGITNILPALLSKYFDIENLNKNTIESYFKRPSKRPISLIKEIEYFYKYYQNLDKQS
;
A
#
# COMPACT_ATOMS: atom_id res chain seq x y z
N MET A 1 0.35 -5.69 -55.18
CA MET A 1 -0.18 -5.76 -53.79
C MET A 1 0.03 -7.17 -53.27
N ARG A 2 1.03 -7.38 -52.42
CA ARG A 2 1.17 -8.65 -51.68
C ARG A 2 0.41 -8.46 -50.37
N THR A 3 -0.69 -9.18 -50.22
CA THR A 3 -1.50 -9.19 -49.01
C THR A 3 -0.71 -9.91 -47.92
N PHE A 4 -0.33 -9.14 -46.91
CA PHE A 4 0.38 -9.59 -45.74
C PHE A 4 -0.56 -10.41 -44.85
N ASN A 5 -0.35 -11.72 -44.76
CA ASN A 5 -1.05 -12.57 -43.79
C ASN A 5 -0.13 -13.71 -43.38
N LEU A 6 0.28 -13.70 -42.09
CA LEU A 6 0.87 -14.77 -41.24
C LEU A 6 2.09 -14.35 -40.38
N ILE A 7 2.57 -13.10 -40.47
CA ILE A 7 3.75 -12.59 -39.72
C ILE A 7 3.38 -11.27 -39.00
N ASN A 8 3.95 -10.95 -37.83
CA ASN A 8 3.79 -9.63 -37.16
C ASN A 8 4.21 -8.48 -38.11
N ASN A 9 3.53 -7.32 -38.08
CA ASN A 9 3.87 -6.14 -38.89
C ASN A 9 5.36 -5.76 -38.78
N VAL A 10 5.92 -5.84 -37.57
CA VAL A 10 7.34 -5.61 -37.29
C VAL A 10 8.24 -6.53 -38.11
N ASP A 11 8.01 -7.84 -38.04
CA ASP A 11 8.79 -8.86 -38.75
C ASP A 11 8.66 -8.73 -40.27
N GLN A 12 7.49 -8.33 -40.77
CA GLN A 12 7.28 -8.08 -42.19
C GLN A 12 8.15 -6.93 -42.68
N ILE A 13 8.14 -5.81 -41.94
CA ILE A 13 8.96 -4.65 -42.27
C ILE A 13 10.45 -5.00 -42.18
N LEU A 14 10.89 -5.68 -41.12
CA LEU A 14 12.28 -6.15 -41.01
C LEU A 14 12.70 -7.06 -42.17
N GLY A 15 11.79 -7.88 -42.69
CA GLY A 15 12.02 -8.71 -43.87
C GLY A 15 12.22 -7.87 -45.13
N VAL A 16 11.40 -6.85 -45.35
CA VAL A 16 11.47 -5.95 -46.51
C VAL A 16 12.71 -5.05 -46.46
N LEU A 17 13.12 -4.59 -45.26
CA LEU A 17 14.29 -3.74 -45.05
C LEU A 17 15.62 -4.39 -45.45
N LYS A 18 15.66 -5.72 -45.62
CA LYS A 18 16.84 -6.48 -46.08
C LYS A 18 17.01 -6.51 -47.60
N LEU A 19 16.04 -6.00 -48.35
CA LEU A 19 16.07 -5.97 -49.82
C LEU A 19 16.74 -4.70 -50.34
N ASP A 20 17.24 -4.75 -51.58
CA ASP A 20 17.59 -3.53 -52.32
C ASP A 20 16.31 -2.84 -52.78
N LEU A 21 15.98 -1.70 -52.14
CA LEU A 21 14.76 -0.94 -52.37
C LEU A 21 15.06 0.28 -53.23
N ASN A 22 14.23 0.52 -54.25
CA ASN A 22 14.25 1.79 -54.97
C ASN A 22 13.42 2.86 -54.23
N LEU A 23 13.47 4.11 -54.70
CA LEU A 23 12.77 5.24 -54.07
C LEU A 23 11.26 5.07 -54.00
N GLN A 24 10.62 4.48 -55.02
CA GLN A 24 9.18 4.24 -55.00
C GLN A 24 8.82 3.22 -53.92
N ASN A 25 9.60 2.13 -53.81
CA ASN A 25 9.40 1.13 -52.77
C ASN A 25 9.57 1.73 -51.37
N ILE A 26 10.56 2.60 -51.17
CA ILE A 26 10.79 3.30 -49.90
C ILE A 26 9.58 4.16 -49.51
N HIS A 27 9.01 4.91 -50.46
CA HIS A 27 7.83 5.74 -50.22
C HIS A 27 6.56 4.91 -49.96
N ASP A 28 6.34 3.84 -50.71
CA ASP A 28 5.19 2.96 -50.50
C ASP A 28 5.24 2.31 -49.11
N ILE A 29 6.44 1.91 -48.65
CA ILE A 29 6.64 1.33 -47.31
C ILE A 29 6.45 2.39 -46.22
N SER A 30 6.88 3.63 -46.41
CA SER A 30 6.64 4.68 -45.41
C SER A 30 5.15 4.96 -45.21
N LEU A 31 4.37 4.98 -46.31
CA LEU A 31 2.91 5.10 -46.22
C LEU A 31 2.28 3.90 -45.52
N GLU A 32 2.71 2.69 -45.86
CA GLU A 32 2.21 1.47 -45.23
C GLU A 32 2.55 1.42 -43.74
N MET A 33 3.71 1.92 -43.33
CA MET A 33 4.07 2.07 -41.92
C MET A 33 3.15 3.06 -41.19
N ILE A 34 2.87 4.22 -41.78
CA ILE A 34 1.96 5.23 -41.20
C ILE A 34 0.56 4.65 -41.01
N GLU A 35 0.05 3.91 -42.00
CA GLU A 35 -1.31 3.36 -41.96
C GLU A 35 -1.46 2.16 -41.02
N LYS A 36 -0.43 1.32 -40.88
CA LYS A 36 -0.59 0.00 -40.24
C LYS A 36 0.10 -0.15 -38.91
N LEU A 37 1.15 0.62 -38.63
CA LEU A 37 1.87 0.50 -37.37
C LEU A 37 1.17 1.25 -36.26
N ASP A 38 1.22 0.66 -35.07
CA ASP A 38 1.14 1.41 -33.84
C ASP A 38 2.54 1.86 -33.35
N TYR A 39 2.53 2.72 -32.35
CA TYR A 39 3.72 3.36 -31.81
C TYR A 39 4.63 2.37 -31.06
N PHE A 40 4.10 1.27 -30.52
CA PHE A 40 4.90 0.21 -29.93
C PHE A 40 5.62 -0.62 -30.98
N GLU A 41 4.94 -0.94 -32.09
CA GLU A 41 5.55 -1.61 -33.23
C GLU A 41 6.65 -0.71 -33.84
N LEU A 42 6.44 0.61 -33.90
CA LEU A 42 7.46 1.56 -34.31
C LEU A 42 8.66 1.59 -33.34
N LEU A 43 8.42 1.59 -32.03
CA LEU A 43 9.46 1.50 -30.99
C LEU A 43 10.30 0.21 -31.14
N GLU A 44 9.66 -0.93 -31.42
CA GLU A 44 10.34 -2.21 -31.67
C GLU A 44 11.24 -2.17 -32.91
N LEU A 45 10.83 -1.43 -33.94
CA LEU A 45 11.60 -1.25 -35.17
C LEU A 45 12.70 -0.20 -35.04
N PHE A 46 12.56 0.76 -34.13
CA PHE A 46 13.43 1.93 -34.07
C PHE A 46 14.94 1.64 -33.91
N PRO A 47 15.37 0.59 -33.15
CA PRO A 47 16.78 0.19 -33.12
C PRO A 47 17.37 -0.12 -34.50
N ALA A 48 16.55 -0.57 -35.47
CA ALA A 48 17.01 -0.82 -36.84
C ALA A 48 17.46 0.46 -37.57
N PHE A 49 17.06 1.65 -37.09
CA PHE A 49 17.42 2.95 -37.67
C PHE A 49 18.92 3.17 -37.68
N TYR A 50 19.61 2.76 -36.63
CA TYR A 50 21.05 2.97 -36.51
C TYR A 50 21.87 2.11 -37.49
N ILE A 51 21.32 0.99 -37.93
CA ILE A 51 22.06 -0.04 -38.69
C ILE A 51 21.58 -0.23 -40.13
N ASN A 52 20.40 0.29 -40.52
CA ASN A 52 19.82 0.06 -41.84
C ASN A 52 19.53 1.37 -42.60
N GLU A 53 20.25 1.59 -43.71
CA GLU A 53 20.12 2.80 -44.55
C GLU A 53 18.75 2.93 -45.23
N ASN A 54 18.07 1.83 -45.56
CA ASN A 54 16.72 1.90 -46.13
C ASN A 54 15.73 2.36 -45.07
N PHE A 55 15.86 1.88 -43.83
CA PHE A 55 15.00 2.31 -42.74
C PHE A 55 15.22 3.78 -42.38
N LYS A 56 16.48 4.27 -42.42
CA LYS A 56 16.77 5.71 -42.28
C LYS A 56 16.01 6.54 -43.31
N LYS A 57 16.05 6.15 -44.58
CA LYS A 57 15.33 6.83 -45.67
C LYS A 57 13.82 6.82 -45.44
N ILE A 58 13.26 5.69 -45.00
CA ILE A 58 11.83 5.53 -44.70
C ILE A 58 11.42 6.46 -43.56
N ILE A 59 12.14 6.43 -42.43
CA ILE A 59 11.85 7.27 -41.25
C ILE A 59 11.94 8.76 -41.58
N HIS A 60 12.82 9.18 -42.48
CA HIS A 60 12.90 10.56 -42.96
C HIS A 60 11.71 11.00 -43.82
N LEU A 61 10.94 10.08 -44.39
CA LEU A 61 9.72 10.37 -45.14
C LEU A 61 8.47 10.45 -44.24
N ILE A 62 8.55 9.93 -43.02
CA ILE A 62 7.49 10.07 -42.02
C ILE A 62 7.64 11.46 -41.41
N ASP A 63 6.72 12.36 -41.77
CA ASP A 63 6.65 13.69 -41.17
C ASP A 63 5.89 13.66 -39.83
N SER A 64 5.73 14.83 -39.20
CA SER A 64 5.02 14.94 -37.93
C SER A 64 3.59 14.42 -38.01
N GLU A 65 2.88 14.66 -39.11
CA GLU A 65 1.50 14.18 -39.29
C GLU A 65 1.45 12.66 -39.38
N GLY A 66 2.42 12.05 -40.09
CA GLY A 66 2.63 10.61 -40.11
C GLY A 66 2.85 10.01 -38.72
N TYR A 67 3.67 10.63 -37.87
CA TYR A 67 3.86 10.16 -36.49
C TYR A 67 2.59 10.29 -35.64
N TYR A 68 1.82 11.38 -35.78
CA TYR A 68 0.54 11.52 -35.09
C TYR A 68 -0.46 10.45 -35.52
N ASN A 69 -0.52 10.09 -36.80
CA ASN A 69 -1.36 8.98 -37.28
C ASN A 69 -0.96 7.63 -36.65
N ILE A 70 0.34 7.35 -36.51
CA ILE A 70 0.84 6.14 -35.83
C ILE A 70 0.47 6.16 -34.33
N ILE A 71 0.55 7.32 -33.67
CA ILE A 71 0.07 7.50 -32.29
C ILE A 71 -1.44 7.22 -32.23
N ASP A 72 -2.23 7.77 -33.14
CA ASP A 72 -3.68 7.58 -33.18
C ASP A 72 -4.06 6.09 -33.33
N ASN A 73 -3.35 5.33 -34.18
CA ASN A 73 -3.51 3.87 -34.28
C ASN A 73 -3.33 3.17 -32.92
N SER A 74 -2.36 3.64 -32.12
CA SER A 74 -2.13 3.13 -30.76
C SER A 74 -3.27 3.51 -29.81
N LEU A 75 -3.73 4.75 -29.90
CA LEU A 75 -4.79 5.28 -29.04
C LEU A 75 -6.14 4.60 -29.35
N GLU A 76 -6.40 4.23 -30.60
CA GLU A 76 -7.55 3.41 -30.96
C GLU A 76 -7.50 2.03 -30.30
N LYS A 77 -6.39 1.29 -30.43
CA LYS A 77 -6.18 0.00 -29.75
C LYS A 77 -6.33 0.12 -28.22
N ILE A 78 -5.80 1.19 -27.63
CA ILE A 78 -5.94 1.46 -26.19
C ILE A 78 -7.40 1.71 -25.83
N LYS A 79 -8.13 2.48 -26.63
CA LYS A 79 -9.57 2.79 -26.41
C LYS A 79 -10.46 1.56 -26.57
N GLU A 80 -10.12 0.65 -27.47
CA GLU A 80 -10.80 -0.65 -27.56
C GLU A 80 -10.53 -1.50 -26.33
N THR A 81 -9.28 -1.56 -25.88
CA THR A 81 -8.88 -2.27 -24.66
C THR A 81 -9.59 -1.71 -23.42
N GLU A 82 -9.69 -0.38 -23.31
CA GLU A 82 -10.41 0.33 -22.24
C GLU A 82 -11.85 -0.16 -22.07
N LYS A 83 -12.56 -0.42 -23.18
CA LYS A 83 -13.95 -0.91 -23.16
C LYS A 83 -14.07 -2.35 -22.64
N SER A 84 -12.99 -3.12 -22.68
CA SER A 84 -12.99 -4.56 -22.38
C SER A 84 -12.49 -4.91 -20.97
N LEU A 85 -11.85 -3.97 -20.28
CA LEU A 85 -11.21 -4.20 -18.98
C LEU A 85 -11.92 -3.45 -17.85
N SER A 86 -11.82 -3.97 -16.62
CA SER A 86 -12.15 -3.18 -15.44
C SER A 86 -11.15 -2.03 -15.29
N ILE A 87 -11.52 -0.99 -14.55
CA ILE A 87 -10.65 0.17 -14.31
C ILE A 87 -9.28 -0.23 -13.73
N VAL A 88 -9.25 -1.19 -12.79
CA VAL A 88 -8.01 -1.71 -12.18
C VAL A 88 -7.14 -2.41 -13.21
N HIS A 89 -7.74 -3.29 -14.03
CA HIS A 89 -7.02 -3.99 -15.08
C HIS A 89 -6.56 -3.06 -16.20
N PHE A 90 -7.30 -1.99 -16.48
CA PHE A 90 -6.94 -1.00 -17.48
C PHE A 90 -5.77 -0.14 -16.99
N ILE A 91 -5.77 0.28 -15.72
CA ILE A 91 -4.61 0.97 -15.10
C ILE A 91 -3.37 0.07 -15.18
N ALA A 92 -3.51 -1.21 -14.77
CA ALA A 92 -2.41 -2.18 -14.85
C ALA A 92 -1.85 -2.33 -16.28
N TYR A 93 -2.75 -2.37 -17.29
CA TYR A 93 -2.38 -2.42 -18.69
C TYR A 93 -1.63 -1.16 -19.15
N LEU A 94 -2.11 0.03 -18.82
CA LEU A 94 -1.44 1.30 -19.18
C LEU A 94 -0.05 1.42 -18.53
N ILE A 95 0.08 0.98 -17.27
CA ILE A 95 1.39 0.94 -16.59
C ILE A 95 2.33 -0.02 -17.33
N GLY A 96 1.85 -1.21 -17.71
CA GLY A 96 2.66 -2.15 -18.49
C GLY A 96 3.05 -1.62 -19.86
N LEU A 97 2.15 -0.93 -20.55
CA LEU A 97 2.46 -0.21 -21.79
C LEU A 97 3.56 0.83 -21.60
N LYS A 98 3.44 1.66 -20.56
CA LYS A 98 4.46 2.65 -20.22
C LYS A 98 5.81 1.99 -19.98
N PHE A 99 5.84 0.95 -19.15
CA PHE A 99 7.06 0.22 -18.82
C PHE A 99 7.70 -0.45 -20.02
N LYS A 100 6.88 -1.01 -20.92
CA LYS A 100 7.34 -1.50 -22.21
C LYS A 100 8.00 -0.37 -23.03
N ALA A 101 7.33 0.77 -23.17
CA ALA A 101 7.84 1.89 -23.97
C ALA A 101 9.18 2.44 -23.45
N ILE A 102 9.30 2.68 -22.15
CA ILE A 102 10.53 3.23 -21.56
C ILE A 102 11.67 2.19 -21.45
N SER A 103 11.39 0.91 -21.68
CA SER A 103 12.41 -0.15 -21.68
C SER A 103 13.24 -0.19 -22.97
N PHE A 104 12.79 0.48 -24.04
CA PHE A 104 13.56 0.59 -25.27
C PHE A 104 14.72 1.59 -25.09
N GLU A 105 15.88 1.26 -25.63
CA GLU A 105 17.07 2.14 -25.53
C GLU A 105 16.97 3.40 -26.40
N CYS A 106 16.15 3.36 -27.44
CA CYS A 106 16.02 4.42 -28.44
C CYS A 106 14.54 4.70 -28.73
N HIS A 107 14.21 5.98 -28.89
CA HIS A 107 12.83 6.44 -28.99
C HIS A 107 12.57 7.21 -30.30
N PRO A 108 11.46 6.93 -31.00
CA PRO A 108 11.05 7.68 -32.17
C PRO A 108 10.61 9.12 -31.81
N PRO A 109 10.47 10.01 -32.81
CA PRO A 109 9.85 11.31 -32.62
C PRO A 109 8.48 11.23 -31.92
N LEU A 110 8.15 12.26 -31.13
CA LEU A 110 6.92 12.37 -30.33
C LEU A 110 6.79 11.36 -29.18
N PHE A 111 7.90 10.75 -28.73
CA PHE A 111 7.87 9.77 -27.63
C PHE A 111 7.38 10.38 -26.33
N ASP A 112 7.87 11.57 -25.99
CA ASP A 112 7.46 12.28 -24.78
C ASP A 112 5.95 12.60 -24.81
N ASP A 113 5.43 13.02 -25.97
CA ASP A 113 4.00 13.27 -26.17
C ASP A 113 3.18 12.00 -25.98
N PHE A 114 3.63 10.88 -26.56
CA PHE A 114 2.97 9.59 -26.40
C PHE A 114 2.94 9.12 -24.94
N ILE A 115 4.07 9.20 -24.23
CA ILE A 115 4.15 8.84 -22.81
C ILE A 115 3.27 9.77 -21.97
N GLU A 116 3.25 11.07 -22.25
CA GLU A 116 2.41 12.02 -21.55
C GLU A 116 0.91 11.71 -21.74
N ILE A 117 0.49 11.26 -22.92
CA ILE A 117 -0.90 10.81 -23.15
C ILE A 117 -1.22 9.57 -22.29
N ILE A 118 -0.31 8.59 -22.22
CA ILE A 118 -0.47 7.40 -21.37
C ILE A 118 -0.57 7.79 -19.90
N ASP A 119 0.30 8.69 -19.45
CA ASP A 119 0.35 9.16 -18.07
C ASP A 119 -0.93 9.89 -17.66
N ASN A 120 -1.41 10.80 -18.50
CA ASN A 120 -2.68 11.49 -18.28
C ASN A 120 -3.85 10.50 -18.18
N LYS A 121 -3.84 9.43 -18.99
CA LYS A 121 -4.83 8.35 -18.87
C LYS A 121 -4.70 7.59 -17.54
N ILE A 122 -3.50 7.23 -17.10
CA ILE A 122 -3.28 6.56 -15.81
C ILE A 122 -3.80 7.43 -14.66
N ILE A 123 -3.40 8.70 -14.60
CA ILE A 123 -3.79 9.65 -13.55
C ILE A 123 -5.32 9.80 -13.50
N LYS A 124 -5.95 10.02 -14.66
CA LYS A 124 -7.41 10.15 -14.77
C LYS A 124 -8.14 8.92 -14.23
N HIS A 125 -7.67 7.73 -14.58
CA HIS A 125 -8.32 6.49 -14.15
C HIS A 125 -8.05 6.17 -12.68
N LYS A 126 -6.87 6.50 -12.15
CA LYS A 126 -6.60 6.39 -10.72
C LYS A 126 -7.49 7.31 -9.88
N ALA A 127 -7.71 8.54 -10.33
CA ALA A 127 -8.63 9.46 -9.66
C ALA A 127 -10.06 8.89 -9.61
N LYS A 128 -10.53 8.32 -10.73
CA LYS A 128 -11.83 7.63 -10.79
C LYS A 128 -11.86 6.37 -9.89
N LEU A 129 -10.80 5.57 -9.89
CA LEU A 129 -10.68 4.40 -9.03
C LEU A 129 -10.74 4.79 -7.54
N ASN A 130 -10.06 5.86 -7.15
CA ASN A 130 -10.08 6.38 -5.78
C ASN A 130 -11.51 6.78 -5.34
N THR A 131 -12.32 7.33 -6.25
CA THR A 131 -13.74 7.61 -5.96
C THR A 131 -14.58 6.34 -5.84
N GLU A 132 -14.34 5.33 -6.68
CA GLU A 132 -15.13 4.08 -6.69
C GLU A 132 -14.80 3.13 -5.53
N LEU A 133 -13.53 3.09 -5.08
CA LEU A 133 -13.11 2.20 -3.98
C LEU A 133 -13.63 2.66 -2.61
N ASN A 134 -14.03 3.92 -2.44
CA ASN A 134 -14.60 4.43 -1.19
C ASN A 134 -15.98 3.85 -0.86
N ASP A 135 -16.73 3.36 -1.87
CA ASP A 135 -18.14 3.02 -1.70
C ASP A 135 -18.43 1.52 -1.51
N ASN A 136 -17.49 0.62 -1.86
CA ASN A 136 -17.39 -0.84 -1.56
C ASN A 136 -16.76 -1.57 -2.77
N PHE A 137 -15.60 -2.22 -2.60
CA PHE A 137 -14.87 -2.81 -3.71
C PHE A 137 -14.99 -4.34 -3.83
N SER A 138 -14.82 -4.84 -5.06
CA SER A 138 -14.92 -6.26 -5.40
C SER A 138 -13.60 -7.00 -5.15
N ILE A 139 -13.62 -8.34 -5.10
CA ILE A 139 -12.40 -9.15 -4.99
C ILE A 139 -11.47 -8.89 -6.19
N LYS A 140 -12.05 -8.76 -7.39
CA LYS A 140 -11.32 -8.50 -8.63
C LYS A 140 -10.59 -7.15 -8.63
N ASP A 141 -11.18 -6.14 -7.99
CA ASP A 141 -10.65 -4.77 -7.98
C ASP A 141 -9.86 -4.44 -6.69
N SER A 142 -9.74 -5.40 -5.77
CA SER A 142 -9.10 -5.17 -4.46
C SER A 142 -7.63 -4.78 -4.53
N PHE A 143 -6.90 -5.25 -5.55
CA PHE A 143 -5.53 -4.82 -5.80
C PHE A 143 -5.43 -3.37 -6.31
N GLY A 144 -6.56 -2.76 -6.67
CA GLY A 144 -6.65 -1.34 -7.01
C GLY A 144 -6.11 -0.43 -5.92
N LEU A 145 -6.18 -0.85 -4.65
CA LEU A 145 -5.64 -0.15 -3.49
C LEU A 145 -4.15 0.17 -3.63
N PHE A 146 -3.37 -0.75 -4.19
CA PHE A 146 -1.93 -0.59 -4.37
C PHE A 146 -1.58 0.39 -5.49
N PHE A 147 -2.54 0.77 -6.32
CA PHE A 147 -2.36 1.87 -7.27
C PHE A 147 -2.67 3.24 -6.66
N ILE A 148 -3.37 3.36 -5.53
CA ILE A 148 -3.83 4.67 -5.03
C ILE A 148 -3.31 5.01 -3.63
N HIS A 149 -2.68 4.06 -2.95
CA HIS A 149 -2.12 4.23 -1.62
C HIS A 149 -0.71 3.68 -1.55
N ASP A 150 0.08 4.23 -0.63
CA ASP A 150 1.41 3.71 -0.33
C ASP A 150 1.35 2.28 0.20
N LYS A 151 2.44 1.53 0.01
CA LYS A 151 2.52 0.08 0.27
C LYS A 151 1.93 -0.34 1.61
N GLU A 152 2.36 0.28 2.71
CA GLU A 152 1.91 -0.08 4.06
C GLU A 152 0.41 0.17 4.26
N VAL A 153 -0.07 1.33 3.80
CA VAL A 153 -1.49 1.71 3.90
C VAL A 153 -2.35 0.77 3.05
N ALA A 154 -1.93 0.52 1.81
CA ALA A 154 -2.61 -0.39 0.89
C ALA A 154 -2.68 -1.82 1.46
N LEU A 155 -1.57 -2.33 2.01
CA LEU A 155 -1.51 -3.65 2.65
C LEU A 155 -2.50 -3.78 3.80
N ASN A 156 -2.60 -2.77 4.65
CA ASN A 156 -3.52 -2.78 5.77
C ASN A 156 -4.98 -2.78 5.31
N ILE A 157 -5.34 -1.90 4.37
CA ILE A 157 -6.71 -1.84 3.82
C ILE A 157 -7.06 -3.15 3.10
N PHE A 158 -6.13 -3.69 2.30
CA PHE A 158 -6.30 -4.96 1.60
C PHE A 158 -6.52 -6.12 2.58
N THR A 159 -5.71 -6.18 3.64
CA THR A 159 -5.84 -7.21 4.67
C THR A 159 -7.19 -7.16 5.37
N LYS A 160 -7.65 -5.97 5.77
CA LYS A 160 -8.98 -5.77 6.35
C LYS A 160 -10.10 -6.19 5.38
N PHE A 161 -9.93 -5.88 4.10
CA PHE A 161 -10.85 -6.33 3.06
C PHE A 161 -10.92 -7.85 2.98
N VAL A 162 -9.79 -8.56 2.94
CA VAL A 162 -9.77 -10.03 2.89
C VAL A 162 -10.48 -10.62 4.11
N ILE A 163 -10.19 -10.16 5.33
CA ILE A 163 -10.90 -10.61 6.55
C ILE A 163 -12.41 -10.39 6.43
N SER A 164 -12.83 -9.21 5.95
CA SER A 164 -14.25 -8.89 5.80
C SER A 164 -14.96 -9.84 4.82
N LYS A 165 -14.26 -10.30 3.79
CA LYS A 165 -14.77 -11.25 2.79
C LYS A 165 -14.76 -12.68 3.32
N LEU A 166 -13.83 -13.06 4.20
CA LEU A 166 -13.85 -14.37 4.85
C LEU A 166 -15.10 -14.61 5.71
N LYS A 167 -15.76 -13.55 6.20
CA LYS A 167 -17.07 -13.67 6.85
C LYS A 167 -18.18 -14.18 5.90
N LYS A 168 -17.96 -14.10 4.58
CA LYS A 168 -18.93 -14.46 3.52
C LYS A 168 -18.48 -15.62 2.65
N TYR A 169 -17.16 -15.85 2.52
CA TYR A 169 -16.55 -16.85 1.64
C TYR A 169 -15.58 -17.71 2.44
N ASP A 170 -15.47 -18.99 2.10
CA ASP A 170 -14.40 -19.84 2.66
C ASP A 170 -13.02 -19.36 2.18
N PHE A 171 -12.01 -19.59 3.02
CA PHE A 171 -10.63 -19.17 2.78
C PHE A 171 -10.08 -19.68 1.45
N ASP A 172 -10.28 -20.96 1.13
CA ASP A 172 -9.69 -21.56 -0.06
C ASP A 172 -10.29 -20.94 -1.33
N THR A 173 -11.59 -20.62 -1.30
CA THR A 173 -12.29 -19.96 -2.40
C THR A 173 -11.80 -18.53 -2.58
N LEU A 174 -11.72 -17.75 -1.50
CA LEU A 174 -11.24 -16.37 -1.54
C LEU A 174 -9.77 -16.28 -1.96
N ALA A 175 -8.93 -17.18 -1.46
CA ALA A 175 -7.51 -17.24 -1.81
C ALA A 175 -7.31 -17.53 -3.29
N ILE A 176 -8.06 -18.47 -3.88
CA ILE A 176 -8.02 -18.76 -5.32
C ILE A 176 -8.38 -17.51 -6.13
N GLU A 177 -9.49 -16.84 -5.81
CA GLU A 177 -9.91 -15.65 -6.54
C GLU A 177 -8.89 -14.50 -6.46
N LEU A 178 -8.30 -14.28 -5.28
CA LEU A 178 -7.27 -13.27 -5.07
C LEU A 178 -5.96 -13.63 -5.78
N ILE A 179 -5.55 -14.90 -5.78
CA ILE A 179 -4.35 -15.37 -6.50
C ILE A 179 -4.54 -15.18 -8.01
N MET A 180 -5.69 -15.55 -8.56
CA MET A 180 -6.00 -15.34 -9.97
C MET A 180 -5.98 -13.86 -10.33
N SER A 181 -6.63 -13.02 -9.52
CA SER A 181 -6.67 -11.57 -9.75
C SER A 181 -5.28 -10.94 -9.67
N LYS A 182 -4.47 -11.33 -8.68
CA LYS A 182 -3.06 -10.96 -8.54
C LYS A 182 -2.28 -11.31 -9.80
N ASP A 183 -2.33 -12.58 -10.23
CA ASP A 183 -1.52 -13.03 -11.36
C ASP A 183 -1.91 -12.35 -12.68
N VAL A 184 -3.20 -12.07 -12.89
CA VAL A 184 -3.67 -11.28 -14.04
C VAL A 184 -3.13 -9.86 -14.00
N ILE A 185 -3.14 -9.20 -12.84
CA ILE A 185 -2.63 -7.83 -12.71
C ILE A 185 -1.13 -7.79 -12.97
N PHE A 186 -0.33 -8.63 -12.31
CA PHE A 186 1.11 -8.66 -12.52
C PHE A 186 1.48 -9.04 -13.96
N HIS A 187 0.70 -9.90 -14.61
CA HIS A 187 0.89 -10.20 -16.03
C HIS A 187 0.66 -8.97 -16.92
N LYS A 188 -0.33 -8.12 -16.61
CA LYS A 188 -0.60 -6.88 -17.36
C LYS A 188 0.44 -5.80 -17.12
N ILE A 189 0.93 -5.67 -15.89
CA ILE A 189 1.98 -4.69 -15.54
C ILE A 189 3.32 -5.10 -16.16
N GLY A 190 3.63 -6.40 -16.24
CA GLY A 190 4.86 -6.90 -16.87
C GLY A 190 6.12 -6.79 -16.00
N ILE A 191 5.98 -6.35 -14.74
CA ILE A 191 7.05 -6.32 -13.73
C ILE A 191 6.57 -6.98 -12.43
N ASN A 192 7.48 -7.18 -11.46
CA ASN A 192 7.20 -7.96 -10.24
C ASN A 192 6.68 -7.15 -9.04
N HIS A 193 6.45 -5.85 -9.20
CA HIS A 193 5.87 -4.97 -8.18
C HIS A 193 4.74 -4.09 -8.73
N ILE A 194 3.87 -3.61 -7.84
CA ILE A 194 2.84 -2.62 -8.18
C ILE A 194 3.34 -1.24 -7.72
N PRO A 195 3.78 -0.37 -8.64
CA PRO A 195 4.22 0.98 -8.29
C PRO A 195 3.05 1.86 -7.83
N ASN A 196 3.24 2.61 -6.74
CA ASN A 196 2.35 3.71 -6.39
C ASN A 196 2.85 4.99 -7.07
N PHE A 197 2.06 5.51 -8.00
CA PHE A 197 2.33 6.80 -8.64
C PHE A 197 1.56 7.93 -7.94
N ASP A 198 2.11 9.11 -7.89
CA ASP A 198 1.37 10.32 -7.53
C ASP A 198 1.57 11.39 -8.61
N HIS A 199 0.97 12.57 -8.41
CA HIS A 199 1.14 13.70 -9.33
C HIS A 199 2.60 14.18 -9.45
N SER A 200 3.48 13.81 -8.52
CA SER A 200 4.85 14.29 -8.42
C SER A 200 5.89 13.33 -8.99
N ASN A 201 5.65 12.01 -8.95
CA ASN A 201 6.64 11.00 -9.33
C ASN A 201 6.27 10.25 -10.62
N TYR A 202 5.13 10.51 -11.25
CA TYR A 202 4.65 9.67 -12.34
C TYR A 202 5.61 9.53 -13.52
N LYS A 203 6.48 10.52 -13.80
CA LYS A 203 7.50 10.47 -14.88
C LYS A 203 8.82 9.78 -14.47
N ASP A 204 8.96 9.33 -13.23
CA ASP A 204 10.22 8.80 -12.72
C ASP A 204 10.49 7.37 -13.21
N VAL A 205 11.59 7.19 -13.93
CA VAL A 205 12.06 5.90 -14.45
C VAL A 205 12.58 5.01 -13.33
N SER A 206 12.97 5.57 -12.18
CA SER A 206 13.36 4.81 -11.00
C SER A 206 12.26 3.86 -10.52
N LEU A 207 10.99 4.18 -10.80
CA LEU A 207 9.83 3.37 -10.43
C LEU A 207 9.81 1.98 -11.09
N LEU A 208 10.58 1.79 -12.17
CA LEU A 208 10.85 0.46 -12.74
C LEU A 208 11.66 -0.44 -11.82
N LYS A 209 12.41 0.15 -10.90
CA LYS A 209 13.33 -0.53 -9.98
C LYS A 209 12.81 -0.33 -8.56
N ASN A 210 12.35 -1.41 -7.92
CA ASN A 210 11.88 -1.36 -6.54
C ASN A 210 13.05 -1.37 -5.54
N ASP A 211 14.12 -0.60 -5.82
CA ASP A 211 15.40 -0.72 -5.12
C ASP A 211 15.29 -0.35 -3.63
N ASP A 212 14.40 0.59 -3.30
CA ASP A 212 14.11 1.04 -1.93
C ASP A 212 12.92 0.29 -1.27
N GLN A 213 12.42 -0.80 -1.89
CA GLN A 213 11.29 -1.60 -1.40
C GLN A 213 9.99 -0.82 -1.13
N LEU A 214 9.83 0.33 -1.77
CA LEU A 214 8.70 1.24 -1.61
C LEU A 214 7.38 0.65 -2.13
N PHE A 215 7.46 -0.35 -3.02
CA PHE A 215 6.31 -0.95 -3.68
C PHE A 215 6.06 -2.38 -3.23
N ILE A 216 4.78 -2.79 -3.33
CA ILE A 216 4.38 -4.15 -3.00
C ILE A 216 4.83 -5.10 -4.10
N GLU A 217 5.50 -6.19 -3.72
CA GLU A 217 5.92 -7.22 -4.65
C GLU A 217 4.94 -8.38 -4.75
N LYS A 218 4.95 -9.05 -5.91
CA LYS A 218 4.11 -10.23 -6.17
C LYS A 218 4.31 -11.33 -5.12
N HIS A 219 5.53 -11.51 -4.63
CA HIS A 219 5.86 -12.56 -3.68
C HIS A 219 5.33 -12.26 -2.27
N GLU A 220 5.34 -10.99 -1.85
CA GLU A 220 4.79 -10.53 -0.56
C GLU A 220 3.29 -10.82 -0.48
N LEU A 221 2.55 -10.47 -1.54
CA LEU A 221 1.11 -10.78 -1.64
C LEU A 221 0.86 -12.29 -1.67
N SER A 222 1.74 -13.06 -2.31
CA SER A 222 1.59 -14.51 -2.38
C SER A 222 1.77 -15.17 -1.02
N LYS A 223 2.59 -14.61 -0.12
CA LYS A 223 2.74 -15.09 1.25
C LYS A 223 1.45 -14.86 2.05
N ILE A 224 0.95 -13.62 2.01
CA ILE A 224 -0.29 -13.22 2.69
C ILE A 224 -1.44 -14.15 2.30
N LEU A 225 -1.65 -14.39 1.00
CA LEU A 225 -2.78 -15.17 0.49
C LEU A 225 -2.69 -16.69 0.72
N ARG A 226 -1.56 -17.22 1.19
CA ARG A 226 -1.36 -18.66 1.41
C ARG A 226 -1.48 -19.09 2.86
N GLU A 227 -1.37 -18.15 3.79
CA GLU A 227 -1.38 -18.42 5.23
C GLU A 227 -2.80 -18.29 5.78
N LYS A 228 -3.57 -19.38 5.88
CA LYS A 228 -4.94 -19.38 6.44
C LYS A 228 -5.01 -18.77 7.85
N GLU A 229 -3.96 -18.98 8.63
CA GLU A 229 -3.79 -18.42 9.96
C GLU A 229 -3.72 -16.88 9.95
N TYR A 230 -3.28 -16.27 8.84
CA TYR A 230 -3.07 -14.83 8.70
C TYR A 230 -4.39 -14.05 8.81
N PHE A 231 -5.51 -14.64 8.41
CA PHE A 231 -6.78 -13.92 8.29
C PHE A 231 -7.89 -14.38 9.24
N ASN A 232 -7.71 -15.49 9.95
CA ASN A 232 -8.74 -16.03 10.85
C ASN A 232 -8.77 -15.38 12.23
N ALA A 233 -7.94 -14.35 12.47
CA ALA A 233 -7.79 -13.75 13.77
C ALA A 233 -8.24 -12.29 13.76
N ASP A 234 -9.29 -11.97 14.53
CA ASP A 234 -9.70 -10.58 14.76
C ASP A 234 -8.59 -9.86 15.56
N TYR A 235 -8.10 -8.74 15.05
CA TYR A 235 -7.13 -7.92 15.78
C TYR A 235 -7.83 -7.04 16.84
N PRO A 236 -7.12 -6.60 17.91
CA PRO A 236 -7.71 -5.82 18.98
C PRO A 236 -8.29 -4.49 18.49
N LEU A 237 -9.46 -4.11 19.02
CA LEU A 237 -10.17 -2.86 18.70
C LEU A 237 -10.58 -2.69 17.22
N SER A 238 -10.62 -3.77 16.44
CA SER A 238 -10.99 -3.73 15.01
C SER A 238 -12.36 -3.13 14.71
N GLU A 239 -13.25 -3.09 15.71
CA GLU A 239 -14.61 -2.53 15.63
C GLU A 239 -14.69 -1.01 15.98
N TYR A 240 -13.60 -0.40 16.46
CA TYR A 240 -13.60 0.99 16.97
C TYR A 240 -13.38 2.02 15.85
N THR A 241 -14.00 3.21 16.00
CA THR A 241 -13.84 4.34 15.07
C THR A 241 -12.88 5.40 15.62
N GLU A 242 -12.43 6.35 14.80
CA GLU A 242 -11.52 7.44 15.23
C GLU A 242 -12.00 8.20 16.49
N LYS A 243 -13.31 8.33 16.67
CA LYS A 243 -13.89 9.02 17.85
C LYS A 243 -13.75 8.20 19.14
N ASP A 244 -13.56 6.89 19.02
CA ASP A 244 -13.44 5.96 20.13
C ASP A 244 -11.97 5.79 20.58
N LEU A 245 -11.01 6.29 19.79
CA LEU A 245 -9.56 6.17 20.01
C LEU A 245 -8.96 7.43 20.65
N LEU A 246 -7.71 7.34 21.12
CA LEU A 246 -6.98 8.49 21.64
C LEU A 246 -6.40 9.34 20.51
N ASN A 247 -6.88 10.57 20.37
CA ASN A 247 -6.29 11.55 19.48
C ASN A 247 -4.92 12.06 20.01
N THR A 248 -3.87 11.87 19.19
CA THR A 248 -2.48 12.24 19.52
C THR A 248 -2.26 13.74 19.71
N ASN A 249 -3.06 14.59 19.07
CA ASN A 249 -2.93 16.05 19.12
C ASN A 249 -3.72 16.69 20.28
N THR A 250 -4.78 16.04 20.76
CA THR A 250 -5.67 16.64 21.77
C THR A 250 -5.59 15.97 23.13
N HIS A 251 -5.19 14.71 23.21
CA HIS A 251 -5.15 13.98 24.48
C HIS A 251 -3.76 13.89 25.11
N PHE A 252 -2.70 14.23 24.38
CA PHE A 252 -1.33 14.15 24.86
C PHE A 252 -0.68 15.53 24.82
N SER A 253 -0.06 15.94 25.93
CA SER A 253 0.73 17.16 25.98
C SER A 253 2.04 17.02 25.19
N ASN A 254 2.63 15.82 25.24
CA ASN A 254 3.74 15.41 24.37
C ASN A 254 3.64 13.90 24.08
N PHE A 255 3.14 13.55 22.90
CA PHE A 255 2.93 12.16 22.51
C PHE A 255 4.24 11.35 22.48
N ASN A 256 5.33 11.92 21.97
CA ASN A 256 6.61 11.22 21.85
C ASN A 256 7.21 10.91 23.23
N SER A 257 7.14 11.86 24.17
CA SER A 257 7.60 11.63 25.55
C SER A 257 6.78 10.52 26.21
N PHE A 258 5.45 10.61 26.12
CA PHE A 258 4.55 9.61 26.67
C PHE A 258 4.83 8.21 26.10
N GLN A 259 5.00 8.11 24.78
CA GLN A 259 5.28 6.83 24.10
C GLN A 259 6.61 6.24 24.58
N ASN A 260 7.66 7.05 24.69
CA ASN A 260 8.96 6.60 25.18
C ASN A 260 8.89 6.12 26.62
N GLU A 261 8.24 6.89 27.51
CA GLU A 261 8.06 6.50 28.91
C GLU A 261 7.25 5.21 29.06
N PHE A 262 6.24 5.02 28.21
CA PHE A 262 5.45 3.78 28.20
C PHE A 262 6.27 2.57 27.72
N ILE A 263 7.09 2.74 26.67
CA ILE A 263 8.01 1.72 26.17
C ILE A 263 9.03 1.34 27.25
N GLU A 264 9.64 2.32 27.92
CA GLU A 264 10.57 2.08 29.03
C GLU A 264 9.89 1.35 30.20
N PHE A 265 8.68 1.76 30.54
CA PHE A 265 7.87 1.09 31.55
C PHE A 265 7.68 -0.40 31.21
N LEU A 266 7.26 -0.72 29.97
CA LEU A 266 7.08 -2.12 29.57
C LEU A 266 8.40 -2.89 29.54
N ASN A 267 9.47 -2.31 29.00
CA ASN A 267 10.79 -2.94 28.98
C ASN A 267 11.27 -3.31 30.39
N ARG A 268 10.99 -2.47 31.39
CA ARG A 268 11.34 -2.76 32.78
C ARG A 268 10.50 -3.90 33.37
N GLU A 269 9.21 -3.96 33.09
CA GLU A 269 8.33 -4.95 33.73
C GLU A 269 8.37 -6.33 33.06
N ILE A 270 8.58 -6.41 31.74
CA ILE A 270 8.55 -7.68 30.98
C ILE A 270 9.85 -7.99 30.20
N GLY A 271 10.86 -7.11 30.29
CA GLY A 271 12.21 -7.37 29.78
C GLY A 271 12.24 -7.67 28.29
N ASN A 272 12.99 -8.72 27.92
CA ASN A 272 13.13 -9.15 26.52
C ASN A 272 11.81 -9.55 25.86
N ARG A 273 10.77 -9.90 26.64
CA ARG A 273 9.45 -10.23 26.10
C ARG A 273 8.66 -9.00 25.63
N ALA A 274 9.17 -7.79 25.87
CA ALA A 274 8.62 -6.55 25.30
C ALA A 274 8.84 -6.42 23.79
N TYR A 275 9.56 -7.34 23.14
CA TYR A 275 9.91 -7.23 21.73
C TYR A 275 9.37 -8.40 20.90
N TYR A 276 8.72 -8.08 19.77
CA TYR A 276 8.29 -9.03 18.75
C TYR A 276 8.86 -8.59 17.40
N ASN A 277 9.63 -9.45 16.73
CA ASN A 277 10.31 -9.11 15.46
C ASN A 277 11.11 -7.79 15.50
N LYS A 278 11.81 -7.54 16.62
CA LYS A 278 12.56 -6.29 16.92
C LYS A 278 11.69 -5.03 17.13
N ILE A 279 10.37 -5.14 17.06
CA ILE A 279 9.42 -4.05 17.35
C ILE A 279 8.99 -4.14 18.82
N ASN A 280 8.89 -2.99 19.49
CA ASN A 280 8.44 -2.95 20.87
C ASN A 280 6.90 -3.11 20.96
N ILE A 281 6.43 -3.98 21.85
CA ILE A 281 5.01 -4.24 22.09
C ILE A 281 4.29 -2.99 22.60
N GLY A 282 4.98 -2.11 23.32
CA GLY A 282 4.45 -0.81 23.71
C GLY A 282 4.15 0.10 22.53
N GLU A 283 5.04 0.10 21.53
CA GLU A 283 4.83 0.85 20.29
C GLU A 283 3.58 0.35 19.54
N ILE A 284 3.43 -0.97 19.44
CA ILE A 284 2.27 -1.62 18.81
C ILE A 284 0.97 -1.29 19.56
N PHE A 285 1.00 -1.36 20.88
CA PHE A 285 -0.16 -1.07 21.72
C PHE A 285 -0.60 0.40 21.60
N ILE A 286 0.34 1.34 21.72
CA ILE A 286 0.04 2.78 21.64
C ILE A 286 -0.52 3.14 20.26
N ASP A 287 0.08 2.60 19.19
CA ASP A 287 -0.46 2.78 17.84
C ASP A 287 -1.91 2.27 17.73
N ASN A 288 -2.20 1.06 18.24
CA ASN A 288 -3.52 0.46 18.13
C ASN A 288 -4.61 1.22 18.90
N ILE A 289 -4.28 1.91 20.00
CA ILE A 289 -5.24 2.71 20.78
C ILE A 289 -5.37 4.16 20.28
N CYS A 290 -4.47 4.63 19.42
CA CYS A 290 -4.46 6.00 18.90
C CYS A 290 -4.89 6.09 17.43
N ASN A 291 -4.59 5.07 16.63
CA ASN A 291 -4.78 5.09 15.18
C ASN A 291 -5.84 4.08 14.73
N LYS A 292 -6.85 4.57 13.98
CA LYS A 292 -7.90 3.70 13.40
C LYS A 292 -7.36 2.75 12.35
N ILE A 293 -6.33 3.18 11.65
CA ILE A 293 -5.57 2.38 10.69
C ILE A 293 -4.27 2.02 11.43
N PRO A 294 -4.18 0.82 12.03
CA PRO A 294 -2.97 0.44 12.75
C PRO A 294 -1.80 0.40 11.77
N LYS A 295 -0.63 0.87 12.21
CA LYS A 295 0.62 0.76 11.47
C LYS A 295 1.08 -0.70 11.33
N TYR A 296 0.70 -1.56 12.28
CA TYR A 296 1.20 -2.93 12.40
C TYR A 296 0.25 -3.99 11.82
N ASP A 297 0.83 -5.12 11.41
CA ASP A 297 0.09 -6.30 10.93
C ASP A 297 -0.69 -7.00 12.06
N ILE A 298 -1.64 -7.86 11.68
CA ILE A 298 -2.55 -8.56 12.61
C ILE A 298 -1.80 -9.39 13.64
N TYR A 299 -0.74 -10.11 13.26
CA TYR A 299 -0.01 -10.95 14.20
C TYR A 299 0.74 -10.10 15.22
N SER A 300 1.36 -9.01 14.77
CA SER A 300 1.98 -8.04 15.67
C SER A 300 0.97 -7.49 16.68
N LEU A 301 -0.23 -7.13 16.23
CA LEU A 301 -1.31 -6.61 17.08
C LEU A 301 -1.84 -7.67 18.08
N ILE A 302 -2.07 -8.90 17.63
CA ILE A 302 -2.54 -10.01 18.47
C ILE A 302 -1.46 -10.43 19.47
N HIS A 303 -0.22 -10.52 19.03
CA HIS A 303 0.91 -10.85 19.89
C HIS A 303 1.11 -9.78 20.97
N ALA A 304 1.04 -8.50 20.61
CA ALA A 304 1.09 -7.41 21.56
C ALA A 304 -0.03 -7.52 22.61
N LYS A 305 -1.28 -7.75 22.20
CA LYS A 305 -2.40 -7.99 23.13
C LYS A 305 -2.14 -9.20 24.04
N TYR A 306 -1.69 -10.31 23.48
CA TYR A 306 -1.47 -11.56 24.20
C TYR A 306 -0.38 -11.41 25.28
N ILE A 307 0.75 -10.81 24.93
CA ILE A 307 1.84 -10.55 25.87
C ILE A 307 1.40 -9.61 26.97
N LEU A 308 0.75 -8.49 26.63
CA LEU A 308 0.22 -7.58 27.64
C LEU A 308 -0.81 -8.28 28.54
N LEU A 309 -1.68 -9.12 27.98
CA LEU A 309 -2.68 -9.87 28.74
C LEU A 309 -2.02 -10.81 29.76
N ILE A 310 -1.06 -11.62 29.33
CA ILE A 310 -0.45 -12.65 30.16
C ILE A 310 0.56 -12.07 31.14
N ASP A 311 1.47 -11.24 30.66
CA ASP A 311 2.62 -10.80 31.45
C ASP A 311 2.32 -9.56 32.30
N ILE A 312 1.26 -8.80 31.98
CA ILE A 312 0.88 -7.61 32.75
C ILE A 312 -0.50 -7.78 33.39
N ILE A 313 -1.53 -7.97 32.57
CA ILE A 313 -2.91 -7.82 33.02
C ILE A 313 -3.39 -8.98 33.91
N ASN A 314 -2.94 -10.21 33.67
CA ASN A 314 -3.28 -11.37 34.50
C ASN A 314 -2.56 -11.38 35.87
N HIS A 315 -1.62 -10.47 36.09
CA HIS A 315 -0.91 -10.33 37.37
C HIS A 315 -1.44 -9.13 38.15
N ASP A 316 -2.10 -9.33 39.30
CA ASP A 316 -2.77 -8.24 40.04
C ASP A 316 -1.88 -7.03 40.36
N LYS A 317 -0.61 -7.26 40.73
CA LYS A 317 0.34 -6.16 40.98
C LYS A 317 0.67 -5.40 39.69
N LEU A 318 1.00 -6.12 38.61
CA LEU A 318 1.41 -5.51 37.34
C LEU A 318 0.24 -4.85 36.62
N LYS A 319 -0.95 -5.43 36.68
CA LYS A 319 -2.22 -4.81 36.26
C LYS A 319 -2.45 -3.48 36.97
N ASN A 320 -2.33 -3.45 38.31
CA ASN A 320 -2.48 -2.21 39.07
C ASN A 320 -1.40 -1.20 38.67
N ARG A 321 -0.16 -1.65 38.45
CA ARG A 321 0.92 -0.78 37.98
C ARG A 321 0.68 -0.23 36.57
N PHE A 322 0.16 -1.05 35.66
CA PHE A 322 -0.21 -0.64 34.30
C PHE A 322 -1.29 0.45 34.33
N ILE A 323 -2.34 0.27 35.12
CA ILE A 323 -3.38 1.30 35.28
C ILE A 323 -2.80 2.54 35.99
N ALA A 324 -1.96 2.36 37.01
CA ALA A 324 -1.31 3.44 37.73
C ALA A 324 -0.43 4.31 36.81
N PHE A 325 0.22 3.73 35.80
CA PHE A 325 0.98 4.49 34.80
C PHE A 325 0.09 5.53 34.12
N PHE A 326 -1.06 5.13 33.57
CA PHE A 326 -1.97 6.09 32.92
C PHE A 326 -2.56 7.11 33.89
N ILE A 327 -2.86 6.72 35.13
CA ILE A 327 -3.36 7.66 36.14
C ILE A 327 -2.27 8.68 36.50
N TYR A 328 -1.03 8.23 36.70
CA TYR A 328 0.10 9.11 36.96
C TYR A 328 0.28 10.12 35.81
N GLN A 329 0.31 9.65 34.57
CA GLN A 329 0.43 10.49 33.37
C GLN A 329 -0.72 11.50 33.24
N TYR A 330 -1.92 11.12 33.65
CA TYR A 330 -3.05 12.04 33.75
C TYR A 330 -2.90 13.07 34.87
N GLU A 331 -2.37 12.70 36.04
CA GLU A 331 -2.18 13.61 37.17
C GLU A 331 -1.04 14.61 37.01
N VAL A 332 -0.03 14.28 36.20
CA VAL A 332 1.05 15.20 35.82
C VAL A 332 0.77 15.96 34.52
N ASP A 333 -0.50 15.99 34.09
CA ASP A 333 -0.99 16.71 32.90
C ASP A 333 -0.35 16.30 31.57
N ASN A 334 0.23 15.10 31.47
CA ASN A 334 0.70 14.53 30.19
C ASN A 334 -0.45 13.94 29.36
N LEU A 335 -1.54 13.51 30.02
CA LEU A 335 -2.78 13.06 29.39
C LEU A 335 -3.95 13.97 29.78
N THR A 336 -4.77 14.37 28.81
CA THR A 336 -5.95 15.23 29.06
C THR A 336 -7.20 14.72 28.33
N GLY A 337 -8.39 14.98 28.89
CA GLY A 337 -9.66 14.58 28.25
C GLY A 337 -9.95 13.06 28.22
N ILE A 338 -9.06 12.22 28.74
CA ILE A 338 -9.10 10.75 28.57
C ILE A 338 -10.05 9.99 29.51
N THR A 339 -10.66 10.66 30.49
CA THR A 339 -11.35 10.01 31.64
C THR A 339 -12.51 9.09 31.27
N ASN A 340 -13.06 9.20 30.05
CA ASN A 340 -14.11 8.31 29.53
C ASN A 340 -13.62 7.39 28.41
N ILE A 341 -12.66 7.85 27.60
CA ILE A 341 -12.18 7.17 26.39
C ILE A 341 -11.22 6.04 26.74
N LEU A 342 -10.18 6.34 27.53
CA LEU A 342 -9.17 5.35 27.90
C LEU A 342 -9.76 4.15 28.66
N PRO A 343 -10.68 4.34 29.65
CA PRO A 343 -11.35 3.20 30.30
C PRO A 343 -12.11 2.28 29.32
N ALA A 344 -12.77 2.85 28.31
CA ALA A 344 -13.48 2.07 27.31
C ALA A 344 -12.51 1.26 26.42
N LEU A 345 -11.44 1.92 25.97
CA LEU A 345 -10.38 1.31 25.17
C LEU A 345 -9.73 0.13 25.90
N LEU A 346 -9.24 0.36 27.12
CA LEU A 346 -8.57 -0.70 27.90
C LEU A 346 -9.52 -1.87 28.17
N SER A 347 -10.79 -1.59 28.51
CA SER A 347 -11.78 -2.62 28.77
C SER A 347 -12.02 -3.51 27.56
N LYS A 348 -12.18 -2.94 26.35
CA LYS A 348 -12.37 -3.73 25.13
C LYS A 348 -11.08 -4.38 24.64
N TYR A 349 -9.95 -3.69 24.77
CA TYR A 349 -8.66 -4.20 24.30
C TYR A 349 -8.33 -5.53 24.96
N PHE A 350 -8.49 -5.62 26.28
CA PHE A 350 -8.20 -6.83 27.05
C PHE A 350 -9.39 -7.77 27.18
N ASP A 351 -10.62 -7.26 27.19
CA ASP A 351 -11.87 -8.03 27.28
C ASP A 351 -11.90 -9.01 28.47
N ILE A 352 -11.56 -8.50 29.67
CA ILE A 352 -11.60 -9.28 30.91
C ILE A 352 -12.51 -8.64 31.96
N GLU A 353 -13.21 -9.46 32.73
CA GLU A 353 -14.18 -9.02 33.75
C GLU A 353 -13.58 -8.05 34.79
N ASN A 354 -12.32 -8.27 35.14
CA ASN A 354 -11.58 -7.50 36.15
C ASN A 354 -11.05 -6.14 35.65
N LEU A 355 -11.25 -5.80 34.37
CA LEU A 355 -10.95 -4.49 33.77
C LEU A 355 -12.18 -3.90 33.10
N ASN A 356 -13.34 -3.97 33.75
CA ASN A 356 -14.51 -3.31 33.20
C ASN A 356 -14.36 -1.78 33.18
N LYS A 357 -14.93 -1.15 32.15
CA LYS A 357 -14.90 0.30 31.93
C LYS A 357 -15.23 1.13 33.17
N ASN A 358 -16.31 0.79 33.88
CA ASN A 358 -16.82 1.56 35.01
C ASN A 358 -15.84 1.61 36.18
N THR A 359 -15.15 0.49 36.44
CA THR A 359 -14.12 0.39 37.48
C THR A 359 -12.97 1.34 37.18
N ILE A 360 -12.39 1.26 35.97
CA ILE A 360 -11.26 2.09 35.56
C ILE A 360 -11.65 3.57 35.56
N GLU A 361 -12.80 3.90 34.98
CA GLU A 361 -13.35 5.27 34.96
C GLU A 361 -13.48 5.86 36.37
N SER A 362 -13.88 5.04 37.35
CA SER A 362 -14.00 5.49 38.74
C SER A 362 -12.65 5.87 39.37
N TYR A 363 -11.56 5.23 38.96
CA TYR A 363 -10.21 5.53 39.46
C TYR A 363 -9.68 6.87 38.94
N PHE A 364 -10.02 7.23 37.70
CA PHE A 364 -9.71 8.55 37.15
C PHE A 364 -10.54 9.66 37.80
N LYS A 365 -11.86 9.45 37.97
CA LYS A 365 -12.78 10.50 38.46
C LYS A 365 -12.79 10.69 39.97
N ARG A 366 -12.49 9.65 40.76
CA ARG A 366 -12.64 9.66 42.23
C ARG A 366 -11.43 9.01 42.90
N PRO A 367 -10.41 9.79 43.29
CA PRO A 367 -9.22 9.25 43.97
C PRO A 367 -9.55 8.42 45.22
N SER A 368 -10.62 8.76 45.94
CA SER A 368 -11.10 8.02 47.12
C SER A 368 -11.63 6.61 46.83
N LYS A 369 -11.91 6.27 45.56
CA LYS A 369 -12.34 4.93 45.15
C LYS A 369 -11.19 4.02 44.71
N ARG A 370 -9.95 4.53 44.68
CA ARG A 370 -8.78 3.75 44.27
C ARG A 370 -8.44 2.72 45.36
N PRO A 371 -8.22 1.44 45.02
CA PRO A 371 -7.76 0.47 46.00
C PRO A 371 -6.36 0.83 46.49
N ILE A 372 -6.04 0.46 47.74
CA ILE A 372 -4.74 0.76 48.36
C ILE A 372 -3.57 0.24 47.50
N SER A 373 -3.74 -0.91 46.84
CA SER A 373 -2.73 -1.46 45.93
C SER A 373 -2.43 -0.52 44.76
N LEU A 374 -3.46 0.09 44.16
CA LEU A 374 -3.31 1.04 43.06
C LEU A 374 -2.67 2.35 43.52
N ILE A 375 -3.04 2.85 44.71
CA ILE A 375 -2.44 4.07 45.30
C ILE A 375 -0.93 3.88 45.47
N LYS A 376 -0.51 2.73 46.01
CA LYS A 376 0.92 2.42 46.19
C LYS A 376 1.70 2.40 44.87
N GLU A 377 1.11 1.89 43.79
CA GLU A 377 1.77 1.88 42.48
C GLU A 377 1.80 3.29 41.84
N ILE A 378 0.81 4.15 42.08
CA ILE A 378 0.86 5.57 41.67
C ILE A 378 1.99 6.31 42.42
N GLU A 379 2.09 6.12 43.74
CA GLU A 379 3.18 6.69 44.56
C GLU A 379 4.57 6.19 44.12
N TYR A 380 4.65 4.94 43.64
CA TYR A 380 5.88 4.40 43.06
C TYR A 380 6.33 5.20 41.84
N PHE A 381 5.43 5.55 40.92
CA PHE A 381 5.78 6.35 39.74
C PHE A 381 6.22 7.76 40.12
N TYR A 382 5.52 8.43 41.05
CA TYR A 382 5.96 9.74 41.55
C TYR A 382 7.39 9.68 42.10
N LYS A 383 7.72 8.68 42.92
CA LYS A 383 9.08 8.51 43.47
C LYS A 383 10.12 8.17 42.40
N TYR A 384 9.74 7.32 41.44
CA TYR A 384 10.64 6.89 40.37
C TYR A 384 11.08 8.08 39.51
N TYR A 385 10.12 8.85 38.99
CA TYR A 385 10.43 9.98 38.11
C TYR A 385 11.06 11.16 38.88
N GLN A 386 10.66 11.42 40.14
CA GLN A 386 11.35 12.42 40.98
C GLN A 386 12.82 12.11 41.25
N ASN A 387 13.22 10.84 41.23
CA ASN A 387 14.62 10.45 41.44
C ASN A 387 15.44 10.50 40.15
N LEU A 388 14.81 10.32 38.98
CA LEU A 388 15.46 10.50 37.68
C LEU A 388 15.82 11.97 37.46
N ASP A 389 14.89 12.89 37.78
CA ASP A 389 15.11 14.34 37.65
C ASP A 389 16.23 14.88 38.57
N LYS A 390 16.61 14.12 39.61
CA LYS A 390 17.72 14.47 40.51
C LYS A 390 19.07 13.93 40.06
N GLN A 391 19.10 13.02 39.08
CA GLN A 391 20.30 12.40 38.54
C GLN A 391 20.73 12.97 37.18
N SER A 392 19.80 13.63 36.48
CA SER A 392 20.06 14.56 35.37
C SER A 392 20.50 15.93 35.88
#